data_AF-A0A3P5XDT4-F1
#
_entry.id   AF-A0A3P5XDT4-F1
#
_cell.length_a   1.000
_cell.length_b   1.000
_cell.length_c   1.000
_cell.angle_alpha   90.00
_cell.angle_beta   90.00
_cell.angle_gamma   90.00
#
_symmetry.space_group_name_H-M   'P 1'
#
loop_
_entity.id
_entity.type
_entity.pdbx_description
1 polymer ?
#
loop_
_entity_poly.entity_id
_entity_poly.type
_entity_poly.pdbx_seq_one_letter_code
_entity_poly.pdbx_strand_id
1 'polypeptide(L)'
;MSIIKRGKRLSLYRRVPSQYAAVDKRTFVKMSLGTDSYELAEAKAPAIWQQLVEGWEAKLAGEDADAERAFEAAQKLAVARGFRYLHRA
;
A
#
# COMPACT_ATOMS: atom_id res chain seq x y z
N MET A 1 4.49 -13.86 2.77
CA MET A 1 4.30 -12.63 1.97
C MET A 1 5.10 -12.80 0.69
N SER A 2 4.55 -12.49 -0.47
CA SER A 2 5.24 -12.77 -1.75
C SER A 2 5.52 -11.49 -2.51
N ILE A 3 6.74 -11.35 -3.04
CA ILE A 3 7.13 -10.26 -3.92
C ILE A 3 7.08 -10.79 -5.35
N ILE A 4 6.21 -10.20 -6.18
CA ILE A 4 6.06 -10.55 -7.59
C ILE A 4 6.80 -9.52 -8.43
N LYS A 5 7.68 -9.99 -9.31
CA LYS A 5 8.34 -9.16 -10.32
C LYS A 5 7.53 -9.16 -11.62
N ARG A 6 7.20 -7.97 -12.13
CA ARG A 6 6.62 -7.79 -13.46
C ARG A 6 7.48 -6.79 -14.25
N GLY A 7 8.28 -7.30 -15.18
CA GLY A 7 9.28 -6.51 -15.88
C GLY A 7 10.29 -5.90 -14.90
N LYS A 8 10.39 -4.57 -14.88
CA LYS A 8 11.26 -3.83 -13.95
C LYS A 8 10.61 -3.48 -12.61
N ARG A 9 9.32 -3.78 -12.38
CA ARG A 9 8.64 -3.38 -11.14
C ARG A 9 8.42 -4.57 -10.22
N LEU A 10 8.74 -4.38 -8.95
CA LEU A 10 8.42 -5.33 -7.88
C LEU A 10 7.11 -4.91 -7.20
N SER A 11 6.25 -5.89 -6.93
CA SER A 11 4.96 -5.68 -6.29
C SER A 11 4.80 -6.66 -5.13
N LEU A 12 4.27 -6.18 -4.02
CA LEU A 12 3.74 -7.02 -2.94
C LEU A 12 2.47 -7.70 -3.43
N TYR A 13 2.38 -9.01 -3.21
CA TYR A 13 1.17 -9.79 -3.39
C TYR A 13 0.85 -10.56 -2.11
N ARG A 14 -0.31 -10.28 -1.53
CA ARG A 14 -0.75 -10.90 -0.28
C ARG A 14 -2.27 -10.94 -0.21
N ARG A 15 -2.80 -11.99 0.43
CA ARG A 15 -4.23 -12.13 0.71
C ARG A 15 -4.68 -11.09 1.73
N VAL A 16 -5.88 -10.52 1.54
CA VAL A 16 -6.53 -9.72 2.57
C VAL A 16 -6.88 -10.63 3.76
N PRO A 17 -6.49 -10.28 4.99
CA PRO A 17 -6.90 -11.01 6.18
C PRO A 17 -8.43 -11.06 6.30
N SER A 18 -8.99 -12.20 6.71
CA SER A 18 -10.44 -12.40 6.78
C SER A 18 -11.16 -11.42 7.70
N GLN A 19 -10.49 -10.91 8.73
CA GLN A 19 -11.03 -9.91 9.65
C GLN A 19 -11.40 -8.59 8.95
N TYR A 20 -10.75 -8.28 7.82
CA TYR A 20 -11.02 -7.07 7.05
C TYR A 20 -11.93 -7.31 5.84
N ALA A 21 -12.47 -8.52 5.66
CA ALA A 21 -13.35 -8.85 4.53
C ALA A 21 -14.65 -8.01 4.50
N ALA A 22 -15.06 -7.48 5.65
CA ALA A 22 -16.21 -6.58 5.77
C ALA A 22 -15.95 -5.19 5.15
N VAL A 23 -14.71 -4.69 5.27
CA VAL A 23 -14.30 -3.35 4.79
C VAL A 23 -13.59 -3.39 3.44
N ASP A 24 -13.01 -4.52 3.07
CA ASP A 24 -12.34 -4.74 1.78
C ASP A 24 -12.79 -6.08 1.18
N LYS A 25 -13.60 -5.99 0.11
CA LYS A 25 -14.13 -7.16 -0.61
C LYS A 25 -13.08 -7.89 -1.44
N ARG A 26 -11.86 -7.35 -1.57
CA ARG A 26 -10.80 -7.97 -2.37
C ARG A 26 -10.27 -9.22 -1.67
N THR A 27 -10.06 -10.29 -2.41
CA THR A 27 -9.43 -11.50 -1.88
C THR A 27 -7.91 -11.34 -1.75
N PHE A 28 -7.30 -10.64 -2.71
CA PHE A 28 -5.86 -10.41 -2.77
C PHE A 28 -5.54 -8.94 -3.05
N VAL A 29 -4.51 -8.44 -2.38
CA VAL A 29 -3.92 -7.13 -2.64
C VAL A 29 -2.66 -7.31 -3.46
N LYS A 30 -2.58 -6.53 -4.54
CA LYS A 30 -1.37 -6.35 -5.33
C LYS A 30 -0.95 -4.89 -5.27
N MET A 31 0.14 -4.59 -4.57
CA MET A 31 0.65 -3.23 -4.41
C MET A 31 2.03 -3.12 -5.04
N SER A 32 2.24 -2.14 -5.92
CA SER A 32 3.59 -1.84 -6.44
C SER A 32 4.47 -1.29 -5.33
N LEU A 33 5.69 -1.83 -5.18
CA LEU A 33 6.68 -1.36 -4.20
C LEU A 33 7.50 -0.18 -4.73
N GLY A 34 7.32 0.18 -6.01
CA GLY A 34 8.00 1.32 -6.63
C GLY A 34 9.52 1.15 -6.71
N THR A 35 10.00 -0.09 -6.75
CA THR A 35 11.42 -0.44 -6.82
C THR A 35 11.64 -1.58 -7.80
N ASP A 36 12.83 -1.62 -8.39
CA ASP A 36 13.35 -2.66 -9.26
C ASP A 36 14.40 -3.55 -8.56
N SER A 37 14.98 -3.08 -7.45
CA SER A 37 15.84 -3.85 -6.55
C SER A 37 15.02 -4.70 -5.56
N TYR A 38 15.39 -5.99 -5.47
CA TYR A 38 14.75 -6.98 -4.61
C TYR A 38 14.98 -6.72 -3.12
N GLU A 39 16.19 -6.35 -2.72
CA GLU A 39 16.53 -6.03 -1.33
C GLU A 39 15.72 -4.83 -0.82
N LEU A 40 15.62 -3.79 -1.65
CA LEU A 40 14.78 -2.62 -1.34
C LEU A 40 13.29 -2.98 -1.31
N ALA A 41 12.85 -3.93 -2.12
CA ALA A 41 11.47 -4.42 -2.10
C ALA A 41 11.18 -5.18 -0.81
N GLU A 42 12.09 -6.03 -0.37
CA GLU A 42 11.97 -6.80 0.86
C GLU A 42 11.93 -5.90 2.10
N ALA A 43 12.74 -4.85 2.13
CA ALA A 43 12.70 -3.85 3.20
C ALA A 43 11.41 -3.01 3.20
N LYS A 44 10.88 -2.65 2.01
CA LYS A 44 9.67 -1.81 1.89
C LYS A 44 8.36 -2.56 2.07
N ALA A 45 8.31 -3.82 1.65
CA ALA A 45 7.10 -4.62 1.69
C ALA A 45 6.43 -4.72 3.08
N PRO A 46 7.15 -4.93 4.20
CA PRO A 46 6.53 -4.96 5.51
C PRO A 46 5.97 -3.59 5.91
N ALA A 47 6.67 -2.49 5.61
CA ALA A 47 6.18 -1.13 5.93
C ALA A 47 4.89 -0.81 5.16
N ILE A 48 4.84 -1.11 3.86
CA ILE A 48 3.62 -0.91 3.04
C ILE A 48 2.48 -1.81 3.53
N TRP A 49 2.79 -3.04 3.96
CA TRP A 49 1.77 -3.92 4.52
C TRP A 49 1.20 -3.41 5.84
N GLN A 50 2.02 -2.83 6.72
CA GLN A 50 1.53 -2.23 7.96
C GLN A 50 0.59 -1.05 7.67
N GLN A 51 0.92 -0.18 6.72
CA GLN A 51 0.04 0.92 6.31
C GLN A 51 -1.32 0.44 5.76
N LEU A 52 -1.34 -0.70 5.06
CA LEU A 52 -2.59 -1.32 4.62
C LEU A 52 -3.43 -1.82 5.81
N VAL A 53 -2.78 -2.44 6.80
CA VAL A 53 -3.42 -2.93 8.02
C VAL A 53 -4.02 -1.78 8.81
N GLU A 54 -3.25 -0.73 9.07
CA GLU A 54 -3.71 0.50 9.73
C GLU A 54 -4.91 1.11 8.98
N GLY A 55 -4.84 1.18 7.65
CA GLY A 55 -5.94 1.67 6.82
C GLY A 55 -7.20 0.81 6.89
N TRP A 56 -7.07 -0.52 7.03
CA TRP A 56 -8.23 -1.39 7.25
C TRP A 56 -8.78 -1.29 8.67
N GLU A 57 -7.93 -1.11 9.67
CA GLU A 57 -8.34 -0.91 11.06
C GLU A 57 -9.12 0.40 11.23
N ALA A 58 -8.65 1.50 10.63
CA ALA A 58 -9.38 2.77 10.63
C ALA A 58 -10.78 2.64 9.99
N LYS A 59 -10.88 1.94 8.85
CA LYS A 59 -12.17 1.65 8.21
C LYS A 59 -13.09 0.80 9.08
N LEU A 60 -12.53 -0.20 9.76
CA LEU A 60 -13.29 -1.09 10.62
C LEU A 60 -13.77 -0.39 11.90
N ALA A 61 -13.00 0.57 12.41
CA ALA A 61 -13.37 1.45 13.52
C ALA A 61 -14.45 2.48 13.17
N GLY A 62 -14.88 2.55 11.90
CA GLY A 62 -15.89 3.52 11.45
C GLY A 62 -15.34 4.95 11.32
N GLU A 63 -14.02 5.13 11.31
CA GLU A 63 -13.37 6.40 10.95
C GLU A 63 -13.37 6.65 9.43
N ASP A 64 -14.42 6.21 8.73
CA ASP A 64 -14.57 6.42 7.28
C ASP A 64 -14.54 7.92 6.90
N ALA A 65 -14.86 8.83 7.83
CA ALA A 65 -14.78 10.29 7.64
C ALA A 65 -13.35 10.88 7.73
N ASP A 66 -12.38 10.14 8.29
CA ASP A 66 -10.96 10.55 8.35
C ASP A 66 -10.08 9.75 7.37
N ALA A 67 -10.54 8.58 6.93
CA ALA A 67 -9.81 7.71 5.99
C ALA A 67 -9.53 8.37 4.63
N GLU A 68 -10.42 9.23 4.14
CA GLU A 68 -10.19 9.98 2.89
C GLU A 68 -9.10 11.05 3.03
N ARG A 69 -9.02 11.70 4.20
CA ARG A 69 -7.94 12.66 4.54
C ARG A 69 -6.61 11.94 4.80
N ALA A 70 -6.64 10.76 5.40
CA ALA A 70 -5.45 9.94 5.62
C ALA A 70 -4.89 9.33 4.33
N PHE A 71 -5.74 8.96 3.37
CA PHE A 71 -5.30 8.48 2.05
C PHE A 71 -4.68 9.61 1.21
N GLU A 72 -5.21 10.84 1.31
CA GLU A 72 -4.56 12.04 0.78
C GLU A 72 -3.24 12.35 1.51
N ALA A 73 -3.19 12.21 2.84
CA ALA A 73 -1.99 12.44 3.64
C ALA A 73 -0.91 11.40 3.34
N ALA A 74 -1.25 10.14 3.08
CA ALA A 74 -0.32 9.10 2.66
C ALA A 74 0.21 9.34 1.24
N GLN A 75 -0.62 9.86 0.33
CA GLN A 75 -0.17 10.36 -0.96
C GLN A 75 0.78 11.57 -0.80
N LYS A 76 0.47 12.51 0.10
CA LYS A 76 1.33 13.67 0.41
C LYS A 76 2.62 13.27 1.17
N LEU A 77 2.61 12.20 1.98
CA LEU A 77 3.79 11.69 2.69
C LEU A 77 4.74 10.95 1.74
N ALA A 78 4.20 10.29 0.70
CA ALA A 78 5.00 9.73 -0.40
C ALA A 78 5.68 10.83 -1.25
N VAL A 79 5.07 12.01 -1.34
CA VAL A 79 5.69 13.21 -1.93
C VAL A 79 6.80 13.75 -1.01
N ALA A 80 6.58 13.77 0.31
CA ALA A 80 7.57 14.24 1.28
C ALA A 80 8.83 13.35 1.41
N ARG A 81 8.76 12.08 1.01
CA ARG A 81 9.91 11.13 1.02
C ARG A 81 10.65 11.04 -0.34
N GLY A 82 10.39 11.95 -1.29
CA GLY A 82 11.28 12.19 -2.44
C GLY A 82 11.02 11.39 -3.71
N PHE A 83 9.82 10.84 -3.93
CA PHE A 83 9.46 10.32 -5.26
C PHE A 83 8.84 11.45 -6.10
N ARG A 84 9.67 12.15 -6.88
CA ARG A 84 9.23 13.08 -7.94
C ARG A 84 8.39 12.31 -8.96
N TYR A 85 7.07 12.46 -8.90
CA TYR A 85 6.21 12.09 -10.01
C TYR A 85 6.35 13.17 -11.08
N LEU A 86 6.98 12.82 -12.20
CA LEU A 86 6.96 13.61 -13.42
C LEU A 86 5.51 13.63 -13.92
N HIS A 87 4.81 14.72 -13.63
CA HIS A 87 3.59 15.09 -14.34
C HIS A 87 3.99 15.43 -15.77
N ARG A 88 3.47 14.68 -16.74
CA ARG A 88 3.54 15.04 -18.16
C ARG A 88 2.26 15.80 -18.49
N ALA A 89 2.44 17.06 -18.89
CA ALA A 89 1.42 17.91 -19.49
C ALA A 89 0.91 17.34 -20.82
#